data_AF-A0A1G8NGN8-F1
#
_entry.id   AF-A0A1G8NGN8-F1
#
_cell.length_a   1.000
_cell.length_b   1.000
_cell.length_c   1.000
_cell.angle_alpha   90.00
_cell.angle_beta   90.00
_cell.angle_gamma   90.00
#
_symmetry.space_group_name_H-M   'P 1'
#
loop_
_entity.id
_entity.type
_entity.pdbx_description
1 polymer ?
#
loop_
_entity_poly.entity_id
_entity_poly.type
_entity_poly.pdbx_seq_one_letter_code
_entity_poly.pdbx_strand_id
1 'polypeptide(L)'
;MFNQPADASRPQLPLSPARVKRRRRALLATTVVCSLAALVLTEPSPPGDAVALIAFGLCYTAATTIAYLRPELLFLPNIVARYRSSRRRGLHLTVLGVGTASWLLIMLLNPFVHYVGTFTTLLMFVYVGFVVGYAQRCQLLQPRRGRPAPLVRFNPPPNWPPPPVGWTPPAGWMPDPRWGPAPAGWPFWVYA
;
A
#
# COMPACT_ATOMS: atom_id res chain seq x y z
N MET A 1 5.10 -58.69 -18.25
CA MET A 1 5.16 -57.47 -17.40
C MET A 1 3.91 -56.65 -17.73
N PHE A 2 2.78 -56.95 -17.07
CA PHE A 2 1.49 -56.28 -17.32
C PHE A 2 1.37 -55.09 -16.35
N ASN A 3 1.25 -53.89 -16.91
CA ASN A 3 0.95 -52.67 -16.15
C ASN A 3 -0.50 -52.72 -15.66
N GLN A 4 -0.69 -52.72 -14.34
CA GLN A 4 -1.99 -52.62 -13.69
C GLN A 4 -2.36 -51.13 -13.58
N PRO A 5 -3.44 -50.64 -14.24
CA PRO A 5 -3.82 -49.25 -14.14
C PRO A 5 -4.31 -48.95 -12.72
N ALA A 6 -3.66 -47.98 -12.08
CA ALA A 6 -3.97 -47.55 -10.73
C ALA A 6 -5.42 -47.05 -10.61
N ASP A 7 -6.07 -47.54 -9.56
CA ASP A 7 -7.42 -47.29 -9.08
C ASP A 7 -7.82 -45.79 -9.11
N ALA A 8 -8.48 -45.37 -10.19
CA ALA A 8 -9.01 -44.02 -10.38
C ALA A 8 -10.43 -43.84 -9.83
N SER A 9 -10.90 -44.75 -8.99
CA SER A 9 -12.33 -44.93 -8.67
C SER A 9 -12.63 -44.89 -7.18
N ARG A 10 -11.92 -44.08 -6.38
CA ARG A 10 -12.38 -43.75 -5.02
C ARG A 10 -13.48 -42.68 -5.08
N PRO A 11 -14.76 -43.01 -4.81
CA PRO A 11 -15.82 -42.01 -4.75
C PRO A 11 -15.53 -41.05 -3.59
N GLN A 12 -15.33 -39.76 -3.91
CA GLN A 12 -15.22 -38.73 -2.89
C GLN A 12 -16.55 -38.62 -2.14
N LEU A 13 -16.58 -39.10 -0.89
CA LEU A 13 -17.75 -39.02 -0.02
C LEU A 13 -18.20 -37.56 0.12
N PRO A 14 -19.50 -37.25 -0.12
CA PRO A 14 -20.01 -35.89 0.00
C PRO A 14 -19.79 -35.34 1.40
N LEU A 15 -19.19 -34.15 1.49
CA LEU A 15 -18.91 -33.48 2.75
C LEU A 15 -20.21 -33.30 3.55
N SER A 16 -20.18 -33.72 4.82
CA SER A 16 -21.34 -33.58 5.71
C SER A 16 -21.73 -32.11 5.89
N PRO A 17 -23.03 -31.78 6.04
CA PRO A 17 -23.51 -30.40 6.19
C PRO A 17 -22.84 -29.64 7.35
N ALA A 18 -22.43 -30.36 8.40
CA ALA A 18 -21.64 -29.79 9.50
C ALA A 18 -20.25 -29.29 9.05
N ARG A 19 -19.56 -30.03 8.16
CA ARG A 19 -18.25 -29.61 7.61
C ARG A 19 -18.38 -28.39 6.69
N VAL A 20 -19.48 -28.29 5.93
CA VAL A 20 -19.77 -27.12 5.10
C VAL A 20 -19.99 -25.88 5.96
N LYS A 21 -20.78 -25.99 7.04
CA LYS A 21 -21.00 -24.89 7.99
C LYS A 21 -19.70 -24.47 8.70
N ARG A 22 -18.84 -25.43 9.02
CA ARG A 22 -17.51 -25.17 9.61
C ARG A 22 -16.56 -24.46 8.62
N ARG A 23 -16.51 -24.89 7.37
CA ARG A 23 -15.75 -24.20 6.31
C ARG A 23 -16.25 -22.77 6.07
N ARG A 24 -17.58 -22.56 6.10
CA ARG A 24 -18.18 -21.23 5.94
C ARG A 24 -17.76 -20.27 7.06
N ARG A 25 -17.77 -20.75 8.31
CA ARG A 25 -17.29 -19.97 9.46
C ARG A 25 -15.79 -19.71 9.38
N ALA A 26 -15.00 -20.68 8.92
CA ALA A 26 -13.56 -20.50 8.75
C ALA A 26 -13.24 -19.43 7.71
N LEU A 27 -13.86 -19.47 6.51
CA LEU A 27 -13.65 -18.45 5.48
C LEU A 27 -14.06 -17.05 5.94
N LEU A 28 -15.23 -16.90 6.56
CA LEU A 28 -15.66 -15.62 7.14
C LEU A 28 -14.71 -15.11 8.21
N ALA A 29 -14.25 -15.99 9.11
CA ALA A 29 -13.28 -15.63 10.13
C ALA A 29 -11.94 -15.22 9.50
N THR A 30 -11.46 -15.93 8.47
CA THR A 30 -10.23 -15.55 7.75
C THR A 30 -10.38 -14.18 7.08
N THR A 31 -11.51 -13.90 6.42
CA THR A 31 -11.75 -12.59 5.80
C THR A 31 -11.77 -11.48 6.85
N VAL A 32 -12.48 -11.67 7.96
CA VAL A 32 -12.54 -10.69 9.06
C VAL A 32 -11.15 -10.47 9.66
N VAL A 33 -10.38 -11.54 9.90
CA VAL A 33 -9.01 -11.44 10.43
C VAL A 33 -8.08 -10.73 9.44
N CYS A 34 -8.16 -11.03 8.14
CA CYS A 34 -7.36 -10.33 7.13
C CYS A 34 -7.72 -8.84 7.03
N SER A 35 -9.01 -8.50 7.09
CA SER A 35 -9.46 -7.10 7.08
C SER A 35 -9.04 -6.34 8.34
N LEU A 36 -9.14 -6.96 9.52
CA LEU A 36 -8.67 -6.36 10.77
C LEU A 36 -7.14 -6.25 10.81
N ALA A 37 -6.42 -7.26 10.32
CA ALA A 37 -4.97 -7.20 10.19
C ALA A 37 -4.53 -6.10 9.23
N ALA A 38 -5.23 -5.89 8.11
CA ALA A 38 -4.96 -4.77 7.22
C ALA A 38 -5.20 -3.41 7.93
N LEU A 39 -6.23 -3.32 8.77
CA LEU A 39 -6.55 -2.12 9.56
C LEU A 39 -5.52 -1.85 10.68
N VAL A 40 -4.94 -2.90 11.26
CA VAL A 40 -3.93 -2.81 12.32
C VAL A 40 -2.54 -2.56 11.74
N LEU A 41 -2.24 -3.14 10.59
CA LEU A 41 -0.96 -2.94 9.87
C LEU A 41 -0.90 -1.58 9.17
N THR A 42 -2.05 -0.91 8.97
CA THR A 42 -2.08 0.55 8.80
C THR A 42 -1.85 1.22 10.16
N GLU A 43 -0.65 1.07 10.71
CA GLU A 43 -0.17 2.05 11.68
C GLU A 43 -0.23 3.44 11.04
N PRO A 44 -0.38 4.52 11.83
CA PRO A 44 -0.28 5.89 11.33
C PRO A 44 1.13 6.11 10.79
N SER A 45 1.32 5.72 9.54
CA SER A 45 2.52 5.98 8.77
C SER A 45 2.80 7.48 8.84
N PRO A 46 4.08 7.88 8.98
CA PRO A 46 4.44 9.28 8.88
C PRO A 46 3.81 9.90 7.61
N PRO A 47 3.33 11.14 7.69
CA PRO A 47 2.66 11.80 6.57
C PRO A 47 3.61 11.84 5.37
N GLY A 48 3.30 11.06 4.33
CA GLY A 48 4.11 10.98 3.10
C GLY A 48 4.25 9.59 2.48
N ASP A 49 3.88 8.51 3.17
CA ASP A 49 4.11 7.16 2.65
C ASP A 49 2.96 6.68 1.75
N ALA A 50 3.06 7.04 0.47
CA ALA A 50 2.06 6.73 -0.57
C ALA A 50 1.75 5.23 -0.69
N VAL A 51 2.69 4.37 -0.28
CA VAL A 51 2.56 2.91 -0.33
C VAL A 51 1.46 2.41 0.61
N ALA A 52 1.32 2.97 1.81
CA ALA A 52 0.29 2.57 2.77
C ALA A 52 -1.13 2.94 2.30
N LEU A 53 -1.27 4.11 1.67
CA LEU A 53 -2.53 4.59 1.08
C LEU A 53 -2.97 3.73 -0.11
N ILE A 54 -2.04 3.35 -0.98
CA ILE A 54 -2.30 2.45 -2.12
C ILE A 54 -2.69 1.05 -1.61
N ALA A 55 -1.97 0.53 -0.61
CA ALA A 55 -2.28 -0.78 -0.02
C ALA A 55 -3.68 -0.82 0.62
N PHE A 56 -4.07 0.25 1.33
CA PHE A 56 -5.41 0.39 1.90
C PHE A 56 -6.49 0.45 0.82
N GLY A 57 -6.30 1.27 -0.22
CA GLY A 57 -7.21 1.37 -1.36
C GLY A 57 -7.42 0.02 -2.04
N LEU A 58 -6.34 -0.71 -2.32
CA LEU A 58 -6.41 -2.04 -2.92
C LEU A 58 -7.12 -3.06 -2.03
N CYS A 59 -6.88 -3.05 -0.72
CA CYS A 59 -7.58 -3.93 0.22
C CYS A 59 -9.08 -3.62 0.30
N TYR A 60 -9.45 -2.34 0.32
CA TYR A 60 -10.84 -1.90 0.33
C TYR A 60 -11.56 -2.28 -0.97
N THR A 61 -10.93 -2.06 -2.13
CA THR A 61 -11.46 -2.47 -3.44
C THR A 61 -11.59 -3.99 -3.54
N ALA A 62 -10.61 -4.75 -3.03
CA ALA A 62 -10.69 -6.21 -3.02
C ALA A 62 -11.83 -6.70 -2.11
N ALA A 63 -11.97 -6.15 -0.90
CA ALA A 63 -13.03 -6.52 0.04
C ALA A 63 -14.43 -6.18 -0.50
N THR A 64 -14.59 -5.00 -1.09
CA THR A 64 -15.84 -4.61 -1.76
C THR A 64 -16.09 -5.49 -2.97
N THR A 65 -15.10 -5.77 -3.80
CA THR A 65 -15.23 -6.68 -4.95
C THR A 65 -15.58 -8.10 -4.53
N ILE A 66 -15.05 -8.62 -3.41
CA ILE A 66 -15.44 -9.92 -2.84
C ILE A 66 -16.87 -9.87 -2.30
N ALA A 67 -17.30 -8.75 -1.70
CA ALA A 67 -18.68 -8.57 -1.25
C ALA A 67 -19.68 -8.42 -2.42
N TYR A 68 -19.25 -7.80 -3.53
CA TYR A 68 -20.01 -7.65 -4.77
C TYR A 68 -19.98 -8.93 -5.62
N LEU A 69 -18.90 -9.71 -5.57
CA LEU A 69 -18.79 -11.04 -6.16
C LEU A 69 -19.64 -12.00 -5.34
N ARG A 70 -20.90 -12.03 -5.75
CA ARG A 70 -21.98 -12.94 -5.37
C ARG A 70 -21.47 -14.21 -4.67
N PRO A 71 -21.86 -14.49 -3.41
CA PRO A 71 -21.38 -15.67 -2.68
C PRO A 71 -21.63 -16.98 -3.43
N GLU A 72 -22.59 -17.03 -4.36
CA GLU A 72 -22.89 -18.20 -5.21
C GLU A 72 -21.78 -18.59 -6.20
N LEU A 73 -20.94 -17.65 -6.64
CA LEU A 73 -19.82 -17.96 -7.55
C LEU A 73 -18.74 -18.81 -6.88
N LEU A 74 -18.56 -18.67 -5.56
CA LEU A 74 -17.68 -19.54 -4.77
C LEU A 74 -18.24 -20.97 -4.63
N PHE A 75 -19.52 -21.19 -4.94
CA PHE A 75 -20.19 -22.49 -4.85
C PHE A 75 -20.44 -23.16 -6.19
N LEU A 76 -20.10 -22.52 -7.32
CA LEU A 76 -20.25 -23.11 -8.66
C LEU A 76 -19.72 -24.55 -8.75
N PRO A 77 -18.52 -24.88 -8.22
CA PRO A 77 -18.00 -26.26 -8.31
C PRO A 77 -18.84 -27.27 -7.51
N ASN A 78 -19.34 -26.90 -6.33
CA ASN A 78 -20.16 -27.77 -5.48
C ASN A 78 -21.60 -27.92 -6.01
N ILE A 79 -22.13 -26.87 -6.64
CA ILE A 79 -23.42 -26.89 -7.30
C ILE A 79 -23.34 -27.77 -8.55
N VAL A 80 -22.30 -27.61 -9.39
CA VAL A 80 -22.04 -28.43 -10.58
C VAL A 80 -21.88 -29.91 -10.24
N ALA A 81 -21.16 -30.24 -9.15
CA ALA A 81 -21.00 -31.63 -8.69
C ALA A 81 -22.33 -32.27 -8.24
N ARG A 82 -23.23 -31.52 -7.58
CA ARG A 82 -24.60 -31.98 -7.24
C ARG A 82 -25.56 -31.96 -8.42
N TYR A 83 -25.26 -31.22 -9.48
CA TYR A 83 -26.12 -31.01 -10.65
C TYR A 83 -26.21 -32.24 -11.57
N ARG A 84 -25.18 -33.10 -11.57
CA ARG A 84 -25.10 -34.22 -12.51
C ARG A 84 -26.18 -35.30 -12.30
N SER A 85 -26.72 -35.45 -11.08
CA SER A 85 -27.60 -36.57 -10.72
C SER A 85 -29.07 -36.25 -10.39
N SER A 86 -29.50 -34.98 -10.36
CA SER A 86 -30.86 -34.62 -9.91
C SER A 86 -31.86 -34.42 -11.05
N ARG A 87 -33.06 -35.02 -10.92
CA ARG A 87 -34.22 -34.86 -11.81
C ARG A 87 -34.86 -33.45 -11.73
N ARG A 88 -34.41 -32.59 -10.81
CA ARG A 88 -34.92 -31.22 -10.57
C ARG A 88 -34.02 -30.12 -11.17
N ARG A 89 -33.40 -30.36 -12.33
CA ARG A 89 -32.49 -29.39 -12.99
C ARG A 89 -33.17 -28.05 -13.30
N GLY A 90 -34.41 -28.09 -13.78
CA GLY A 90 -35.17 -26.89 -14.15
C GLY A 90 -35.36 -25.92 -12.98
N LEU A 91 -35.87 -26.43 -11.85
CA LEU A 91 -36.16 -25.61 -10.67
C LEU A 91 -34.92 -24.89 -10.13
N HIS A 92 -33.76 -25.56 -10.09
CA HIS A 92 -32.53 -24.94 -9.59
C HIS A 92 -31.97 -23.89 -10.55
N LEU A 93 -32.07 -24.09 -11.87
CA LEU A 93 -31.71 -23.06 -12.85
C LEU A 93 -32.62 -21.85 -12.75
N THR A 94 -33.93 -22.07 -12.52
CA THR A 94 -34.89 -20.97 -12.33
C THR A 94 -34.57 -20.17 -11.07
N VAL A 95 -34.27 -20.83 -9.94
CA VAL A 95 -33.91 -20.12 -8.69
C VAL A 95 -32.61 -19.33 -8.85
N LEU A 96 -31.58 -19.91 -9.49
CA LEU A 96 -30.33 -19.21 -9.77
C LEU A 96 -30.56 -18.02 -10.71
N GLY A 97 -31.34 -18.23 -11.77
CA GLY A 97 -31.70 -17.21 -12.75
C GLY A 97 -32.46 -16.04 -12.12
N VAL A 98 -33.51 -16.33 -11.35
CA VAL A 98 -34.31 -15.34 -10.61
C VAL A 98 -33.45 -14.59 -9.60
N GLY A 99 -32.60 -15.28 -8.85
CA GLY A 99 -31.68 -14.62 -7.93
C GLY A 99 -30.68 -13.70 -8.65
N THR A 100 -30.29 -14.04 -9.89
CA THR A 100 -29.35 -13.23 -10.68
C THR A 100 -30.04 -11.98 -11.21
N ALA A 101 -31.25 -12.17 -11.75
CA ALA A 101 -32.08 -11.11 -12.26
C ALA A 101 -32.49 -10.13 -11.14
N SER A 102 -32.92 -10.63 -9.97
CA SER A 102 -33.22 -9.77 -8.81
C SER A 102 -32.00 -9.00 -8.32
N TRP A 103 -30.83 -9.62 -8.27
CA TRP A 103 -29.61 -8.92 -7.85
C TRP A 103 -29.20 -7.84 -8.86
N LEU A 104 -29.22 -8.14 -10.16
CA LEU A 104 -28.96 -7.15 -11.21
C LEU A 104 -29.98 -6.02 -11.18
N LEU A 105 -31.25 -6.34 -10.94
CA LEU A 105 -32.31 -5.37 -10.81
C LEU A 105 -32.11 -4.48 -9.57
N ILE A 106 -31.68 -5.03 -8.43
CA ILE A 106 -31.33 -4.25 -7.24
C ILE A 106 -30.14 -3.34 -7.51
N MET A 107 -29.11 -3.81 -8.21
CA MET A 107 -27.96 -2.97 -8.60
C MET A 107 -28.40 -1.84 -9.55
N LEU A 108 -29.21 -2.16 -10.55
CA LEU A 108 -29.70 -1.21 -11.56
C LEU A 108 -30.68 -0.17 -10.96
N LEU A 109 -31.56 -0.61 -10.06
CA LEU A 109 -32.61 0.23 -9.45
C LEU A 109 -32.14 0.94 -8.18
N ASN A 110 -30.92 0.71 -7.71
CA ASN A 110 -30.39 1.37 -6.53
C ASN A 110 -29.35 2.43 -6.93
N PRO A 111 -29.79 3.58 -7.47
CA PRO A 111 -28.91 4.68 -7.82
C PRO A 111 -28.13 5.15 -6.60
N PHE A 112 -28.67 4.97 -5.38
CA PHE A 112 -27.98 5.35 -4.15
C PHE A 112 -26.64 4.60 -3.98
N VAL A 113 -26.54 3.32 -4.36
CA VAL A 113 -25.28 2.57 -4.31
C VAL A 113 -24.27 3.12 -5.32
N HIS A 114 -24.72 3.44 -6.54
CA HIS A 114 -23.87 4.06 -7.56
C HIS A 114 -23.44 5.47 -7.16
N TYR A 115 -24.35 6.27 -6.60
CA TYR A 115 -24.05 7.63 -6.11
C TYR A 115 -23.05 7.58 -4.95
N VAL A 116 -23.28 6.75 -3.94
CA VAL A 116 -22.37 6.63 -2.78
C VAL A 116 -21.01 6.09 -3.22
N GLY A 117 -20.97 5.08 -4.09
CA GLY A 117 -19.71 4.52 -4.61
C GLY A 117 -18.91 5.54 -5.43
N THR A 118 -19.58 6.26 -6.34
CA THR A 118 -18.96 7.29 -7.18
C THR A 118 -18.50 8.48 -6.34
N PHE A 119 -19.33 8.91 -5.39
CA PHE A 119 -19.01 10.00 -4.46
C PHE A 119 -17.82 9.66 -3.57
N THR A 120 -17.78 8.46 -3.00
CA THR A 120 -16.66 8.00 -2.15
C THR A 120 -15.37 7.92 -2.96
N THR A 121 -15.45 7.43 -4.20
CA THR A 121 -14.29 7.34 -5.11
C THR A 121 -13.77 8.74 -5.45
N LEU A 122 -14.64 9.67 -5.83
CA LEU A 122 -14.27 11.05 -6.11
C LEU A 122 -13.65 11.73 -4.89
N LEU A 123 -14.25 11.56 -3.71
CA LEU A 123 -13.73 12.13 -2.46
C LEU A 123 -12.34 11.56 -2.12
N MET A 124 -12.11 10.28 -2.38
CA MET A 124 -10.78 9.67 -2.23
C MET A 124 -9.76 10.25 -3.22
N PHE A 125 -10.12 10.45 -4.49
CA PHE A 125 -9.22 11.08 -5.47
C PHE A 125 -8.88 12.53 -5.10
N VAL A 126 -9.87 13.31 -4.65
CA VAL A 126 -9.64 14.68 -4.16
C VAL A 126 -8.73 14.66 -2.93
N TYR A 127 -8.98 13.75 -1.99
CA TYR A 127 -8.16 13.60 -0.80
C TYR A 127 -6.71 13.23 -1.14
N VAL A 128 -6.49 12.25 -2.01
CA VAL A 128 -5.15 11.85 -2.45
C VAL A 128 -4.45 13.00 -3.18
N GLY A 129 -5.14 13.69 -4.09
CA GLY A 129 -4.59 14.87 -4.77
C GLY A 129 -4.20 15.98 -3.79
N PHE A 130 -5.02 16.23 -2.78
CA PHE A 130 -4.73 17.18 -1.72
C PHE A 130 -3.50 16.77 -0.89
N VAL A 131 -3.41 15.51 -0.47
CA VAL A 131 -2.27 14.99 0.32
C VAL A 131 -0.97 15.05 -0.48
N VAL A 132 -0.99 14.63 -1.76
CA VAL A 132 0.19 14.69 -2.64
C VAL A 132 0.61 16.14 -2.87
N GLY A 133 -0.34 17.03 -3.19
CA GLY A 133 -0.06 18.45 -3.38
C GLY A 133 0.47 19.12 -2.11
N TYR A 134 -0.07 18.77 -0.95
CA TYR A 134 0.41 19.24 0.34
C TYR A 134 1.84 18.75 0.62
N ALA A 135 2.11 17.45 0.43
CA ALA A 135 3.44 16.87 0.61
C ALA A 135 4.48 17.52 -0.33
N GLN A 136 4.14 17.72 -1.60
CA GLN A 136 5.01 18.43 -2.56
C GLN A 136 5.27 19.87 -2.12
N ARG A 137 4.25 20.58 -1.65
CA ARG A 137 4.42 21.94 -1.13
C ARG A 137 5.33 21.96 0.10
N CYS A 138 5.20 20.99 1.00
CA CYS A 138 6.10 20.83 2.12
C CYS A 138 7.54 20.53 1.68
N GLN A 139 7.75 19.71 0.64
CA GLN A 139 9.08 19.45 0.07
C GLN A 139 9.70 20.68 -0.57
N LEU A 140 8.91 21.49 -1.30
CA LEU A 140 9.38 22.76 -1.85
C LEU A 140 9.78 23.76 -0.76
N LEU A 141 9.15 23.67 0.41
CA LEU A 141 9.48 24.47 1.59
C LEU A 141 10.65 23.90 2.41
N GLN A 142 11.16 22.70 2.08
CA GLN A 142 12.34 22.19 2.77
C GLN A 142 13.58 22.97 2.31
N PRO A 143 14.37 23.54 3.23
CA PRO A 143 15.70 24.03 2.88
C PRO A 143 16.47 22.83 2.32
N ARG A 144 17.00 22.95 1.09
CA ARG A 144 17.73 21.88 0.38
C ARG A 144 18.73 21.18 1.31
N ARG A 145 18.31 20.09 1.97
CA ARG A 145 19.19 19.20 2.72
C ARG A 145 20.05 18.50 1.69
N GLY A 146 21.29 18.95 1.53
CA GLY A 146 22.24 18.33 0.61
C GLY A 146 22.87 19.25 -0.43
N ARG A 147 22.76 20.58 -0.31
CA ARG A 147 23.85 21.39 -0.85
C ARG A 147 25.02 21.17 0.12
N PRO A 148 26.10 20.44 -0.24
CA PRO A 148 27.27 20.42 0.61
C PRO A 148 27.62 21.89 0.86
N ALA A 149 27.82 22.25 2.12
CA ALA A 149 28.32 23.57 2.44
C ALA A 149 29.52 23.80 1.51
N PRO A 150 29.59 24.95 0.81
CA PRO A 150 30.72 25.22 -0.06
C PRO A 150 32.00 24.93 0.73
N LEU A 151 32.89 24.10 0.17
CA LEU A 151 34.12 23.69 0.83
C LEU A 151 34.97 24.95 1.05
N VAL A 152 34.89 25.55 2.23
CA VAL A 152 35.70 26.71 2.60
C VAL A 152 37.03 26.19 3.14
N ARG A 153 38.14 26.55 2.49
CA ARG A 153 39.49 26.26 3.00
C ARG A 153 40.09 27.51 3.64
N PHE A 154 40.87 27.30 4.69
CA PHE A 154 41.62 28.36 5.34
C PHE A 154 42.84 28.75 4.48
N ASN A 155 42.98 30.05 4.20
CA ASN A 155 44.07 30.60 3.39
C ASN A 155 45.00 31.44 4.27
N PRO A 156 46.09 30.88 4.82
CA PRO A 156 47.02 31.62 5.67
C PRO A 156 47.76 32.71 4.87
N PRO A 157 47.99 33.91 5.45
CA PRO A 157 48.87 34.92 4.89
C PRO A 157 50.31 34.40 4.65
N PRO A 158 51.07 35.00 3.71
CA PRO A 158 52.45 34.57 3.43
C PRO A 158 53.40 34.64 4.63
N ASN A 159 53.12 35.50 5.60
CA ASN A 159 53.94 35.69 6.81
C ASN A 159 53.62 34.68 7.93
N TRP A 160 52.60 33.85 7.74
CA TRP A 160 52.13 32.90 8.76
C TRP A 160 52.64 31.48 8.45
N PRO A 161 52.85 30.64 9.47
CA PRO A 161 53.24 29.25 9.25
C PRO A 161 52.14 28.47 8.49
N PRO A 162 52.50 27.56 7.56
CA PRO A 162 51.53 26.76 6.85
C PRO A 162 50.82 25.78 7.80
N PRO A 163 49.47 25.71 7.79
CA PRO A 163 48.72 24.78 8.62
C PRO A 163 48.84 23.34 8.07
N PRO A 164 48.63 22.32 8.92
CA PRO A 164 48.54 20.93 8.49
C PRO A 164 47.42 20.71 7.47
N VAL A 165 47.57 19.73 6.59
CA VAL A 165 46.55 19.36 5.59
C VAL A 165 45.25 18.97 6.30
N GLY A 166 44.14 19.63 5.93
CA GLY A 166 42.82 19.36 6.51
C GLY A 166 42.55 20.05 7.85
N TRP A 167 43.43 20.95 8.30
CA TRP A 167 43.19 21.72 9.51
C TRP A 167 42.15 22.83 9.29
N THR A 168 41.20 22.94 10.22
CA THR A 168 40.20 24.00 10.28
C THR A 168 40.26 24.63 11.67
N PRO A 169 40.33 25.97 11.79
CA PRO A 169 40.37 26.62 13.09
C PRO A 169 39.08 26.34 13.88
N PRO A 170 39.17 26.02 15.19
CA PRO A 170 38.01 25.93 16.06
C PRO A 170 37.33 27.30 16.22
N ALA A 171 36.05 27.29 16.62
CA ALA A 171 35.32 28.51 16.91
C ALA A 171 36.05 29.31 18.02
N GLY A 172 36.39 30.57 17.74
CA GLY A 172 37.13 31.44 18.67
C GLY A 172 38.66 31.39 18.54
N TRP A 173 39.19 30.70 17.53
CA TRP A 173 40.63 30.75 17.23
C TRP A 173 41.09 32.17 16.89
N MET A 174 42.21 32.59 17.49
CA MET A 174 42.90 33.84 17.19
C MET A 174 44.35 33.54 16.77
N PRO A 175 44.90 34.28 15.80
CA PRO A 175 46.31 34.13 15.43
C PRO A 175 47.23 34.55 16.57
N ASP A 176 48.40 33.90 16.67
CA ASP A 176 49.45 34.32 17.60
C ASP A 176 49.90 35.75 17.23
N PRO A 177 49.93 36.70 18.19
CA PRO A 177 50.42 38.06 17.95
C PRO A 177 51.81 38.13 17.31
N ARG A 178 52.64 37.08 17.47
CA ARG A 178 54.00 37.00 16.91
C ARG A 178 54.03 36.81 15.39
N TRP A 179 52.95 36.33 14.76
CA TRP A 179 52.91 36.10 13.30
C TRP A 179 52.68 37.37 12.48
N GLY A 180 52.45 38.49 13.16
CA GLY A 180 52.18 39.78 12.53
C GLY A 180 50.76 39.90 11.96
N PRO A 181 50.31 41.13 11.68
CA PRO A 181 48.98 41.38 11.15
C PRO A 181 48.86 40.84 9.73
N ALA A 182 47.67 40.33 9.38
CA ALA A 182 47.37 39.99 8.00
C ALA A 182 47.29 41.27 7.13
N PRO A 183 47.63 41.19 5.84
CA PRO A 183 47.45 42.30 4.91
C PRO A 183 46.00 42.80 4.89
N ALA A 184 45.82 44.11 4.68
CA ALA A 184 44.48 44.70 4.57
C ALA A 184 43.69 44.01 3.43
N GLY A 185 42.50 43.50 3.75
CA GLY A 185 41.63 42.82 2.79
C GLY A 185 41.94 41.35 2.52
N TRP A 186 42.78 40.69 3.34
CA TRP A 186 43.12 39.28 3.13
C TRP A 186 41.91 38.33 3.30
N PRO A 187 41.58 37.49 2.30
CA PRO A 187 40.51 36.51 2.42
C PRO A 187 41.01 35.26 3.16
N PHE A 188 40.72 35.16 4.46
CA PHE A 188 41.04 33.98 5.27
C PHE A 188 40.27 32.72 4.86
N TRP A 189 39.09 32.90 4.25
CA TRP A 189 38.21 31.83 3.83
C TRP A 189 38.01 31.91 2.32
N VAL A 190 38.48 30.89 1.62
CA VAL A 190 38.34 30.82 0.15
C VAL A 190 37.59 29.55 -0.22
N TYR A 191 36.78 29.64 -1.27
CA TYR A 191 36.07 28.49 -1.83
C TYR A 191 37.09 27.54 -2.50
N ALA A 192 37.03 26.27 -2.11
CA ALA A 192 37.76 25.15 -2.71
C ALA A 192 36.95 24.51 -3.83
#